data_AF-A0AAN5BTX6-F1
#
_entry.id   AF-A0AAN5BTX6-F1
#
_cell.length_a   1.000
_cell.length_b   1.000
_cell.length_c   1.000
_cell.angle_alpha   90.00
_cell.angle_beta   90.00
_cell.angle_gamma   90.00
#
_symmetry.space_group_name_H-M   'P 1'
#
loop_
_entity.id
_entity.type
_entity.pdbx_description
1 polymer ?
#
loop_
_entity_poly.entity_id
_entity_poly.type
_entity_poly.pdbx_seq_one_letter_code
_entity_poly.pdbx_strand_id
1 'polypeptide(L)'
;MTTTPQSYATFSIESGCLCFGELHNIWSGSLVPIQGFPSIQPDRSGTVKAHRLKFNIPARNGTWQAFQLVDIETEVVSGWFLWHSDVDPGREIARILRVSGSPYEPDSGSTMNNEKTRAEGVLVINRYDWGYYDARCRDEMDEELGGPDPERRTADVEFSESVGVVDYAQAKSQVAAWKVQSPDRQCGCEAGVWMRIPVAEYKIGRFGFNDDRVAHSFLFFSGGTHFTQTSLAGHSRPLREPETDVESRKVSDFLESRATGQSVVIEEFVSGIARVVAYLISEVLEVSSNAAICSQRYGIVPADIRISVYSDPELYDVFQYSTVLWKGHE
;
A
#
# COMPACT_ATOMS: atom_id res chain seq x y z
N MET A 1 -15.69 22.09 -15.43
CA MET A 1 -15.70 22.75 -14.11
C MET A 1 -14.84 21.88 -13.20
N THR A 2 -13.68 22.36 -12.75
CA THR A 2 -12.85 21.64 -11.78
C THR A 2 -13.57 21.68 -10.43
N THR A 3 -14.23 20.59 -10.06
CA THR A 3 -14.74 20.39 -8.71
C THR A 3 -13.55 20.42 -7.75
N THR A 4 -13.68 21.06 -6.60
CA THR A 4 -12.65 20.98 -5.54
C THR A 4 -12.81 19.62 -4.88
N PRO A 5 -11.72 18.87 -4.59
CA PRO A 5 -11.86 17.53 -4.03
C PRO A 5 -12.56 17.59 -2.67
N GLN A 6 -13.39 16.59 -2.37
CA GLN A 6 -14.16 16.59 -1.13
C GLN A 6 -13.26 16.15 0.02
N SER A 7 -12.91 17.09 0.90
CA SER A 7 -12.17 16.78 2.12
C SER A 7 -13.04 15.96 3.06
N TYR A 8 -12.49 14.84 3.54
CA TYR A 8 -13.13 13.97 4.53
C TYR A 8 -12.97 14.54 5.94
N ALA A 9 -11.74 14.93 6.29
CA ALA A 9 -11.41 15.50 7.59
C ALA A 9 -10.27 16.50 7.47
N THR A 10 -10.19 17.40 8.44
CA THR A 10 -9.08 18.33 8.62
C THR A 10 -8.54 18.15 10.04
N PHE A 11 -7.22 18.09 10.18
CA PHE A 11 -6.52 17.93 11.46
C PHE A 11 -5.26 18.79 11.47
N SER A 12 -4.66 19.00 12.63
CA SER A 12 -3.47 19.82 12.79
C SER A 12 -2.32 19.03 13.39
N ILE A 13 -1.11 19.27 12.88
CA ILE A 13 0.14 18.83 13.48
C ILE A 13 0.79 20.04 14.17
N GLU A 14 1.08 19.92 15.46
CA GLU A 14 1.64 21.00 16.27
C GLU A 14 3.02 20.63 16.83
N SER A 15 3.23 19.34 17.08
CA SER A 15 4.42 18.80 17.72
C SER A 15 5.66 18.68 16.79
N GLY A 16 5.53 19.01 15.51
CA GLY A 16 6.58 18.80 14.50
C GLY A 16 6.76 17.34 14.11
N CYS A 17 5.87 16.46 14.56
CA CYS A 17 5.97 15.02 14.39
C CYS A 17 4.58 14.39 14.34
N LEU A 18 4.42 13.33 13.57
CA LEU A 18 3.23 12.49 13.61
C LEU A 18 3.60 11.06 14.02
N CYS A 19 2.67 10.39 14.67
CA CYS A 19 2.66 8.95 14.86
C CYS A 19 1.69 8.30 13.86
N PHE A 20 2.00 7.09 13.39
CA PHE A 20 1.20 6.41 12.36
C PHE A 20 1.15 4.90 12.51
N GLY A 21 0.16 4.26 11.89
CA GLY A 21 -0.01 2.81 11.82
C GLY A 21 -1.24 2.30 12.56
N GLU A 22 -1.22 1.04 12.99
CA GLU A 22 -2.25 0.49 13.88
C GLU A 22 -2.15 1.10 15.29
N LEU A 23 -3.13 0.84 16.16
CA LEU A 23 -3.20 1.44 17.50
C LEU A 23 -1.91 1.22 18.32
N HIS A 24 -1.39 -0.01 18.36
CA HIS A 24 -0.15 -0.31 19.08
C HIS A 24 1.09 0.27 18.39
N ASN A 25 1.06 0.44 17.06
CA ASN A 25 2.14 1.11 16.33
C ASN A 25 2.21 2.60 16.70
N ILE A 26 1.07 3.29 16.71
CA ILE A 26 0.95 4.70 17.12
C ILE A 26 1.39 4.85 18.58
N TRP A 27 0.94 3.94 19.45
CA TRP A 27 1.37 3.89 20.85
C TRP A 27 2.89 3.75 20.97
N SER A 28 3.48 2.77 20.29
CA SER A 28 4.94 2.55 20.26
C SER A 28 5.69 3.78 19.75
N GLY A 29 5.20 4.41 18.68
CA GLY A 29 5.76 5.63 18.11
C GLY A 29 5.75 6.81 19.08
N SER A 30 4.76 6.89 19.98
CA SER A 30 4.68 7.94 21.00
C SER A 30 5.70 7.77 22.15
N LEU A 31 6.24 6.55 22.33
CA LEU A 31 7.17 6.24 23.42
C LEU A 31 8.64 6.52 23.06
N VAL A 32 8.95 6.61 21.77
CA VAL A 32 10.30 6.86 21.28
C VAL A 32 10.48 8.35 20.95
N PRO A 33 11.70 8.92 21.12
CA PRO A 33 11.97 10.30 20.73
C PRO A 33 11.66 10.56 19.24
N ILE A 34 11.32 11.82 18.93
CA ILE A 34 11.11 12.28 17.56
C ILE A 34 12.38 12.01 16.74
N GLN A 35 12.22 11.34 15.62
CA GLN A 35 13.34 10.92 14.78
C GLN A 35 13.72 11.98 13.76
N GLY A 36 14.93 11.88 13.21
CA GLY A 36 15.26 12.59 11.98
C GLY A 36 14.61 11.93 10.77
N PHE A 37 15.02 12.36 9.58
CA PHE A 37 14.61 11.71 8.34
C PHE A 37 14.90 10.20 8.38
N PRO A 38 13.93 9.32 8.07
CA PRO A 38 14.14 7.88 8.16
C PRO A 38 15.18 7.39 7.15
N SER A 39 16.30 6.86 7.64
CA SER A 39 17.29 6.15 6.82
C SER A 39 17.19 4.64 7.06
N ILE A 40 16.04 4.07 6.73
CA ILE A 40 15.71 2.68 7.04
C ILE A 40 16.03 1.80 5.83
N GLN A 41 16.94 0.85 6.03
CA GLN A 41 17.19 -0.22 5.07
C GLN A 41 16.26 -1.39 5.38
N PRO A 42 15.79 -2.14 4.37
CA PRO A 42 14.99 -3.33 4.59
C PRO A 42 15.81 -4.41 5.30
N ASP A 43 15.31 -4.88 6.44
CA ASP A 43 15.85 -6.03 7.15
C ASP A 43 15.27 -7.31 6.55
N ARG A 44 16.11 -8.35 6.49
CA ARG A 44 15.69 -9.69 6.04
C ARG A 44 15.47 -10.58 7.25
N SER A 45 14.27 -11.14 7.38
CA SER A 45 13.97 -12.21 8.32
C SER A 45 13.23 -13.33 7.59
N GLY A 46 13.91 -14.46 7.37
CA GLY A 46 13.37 -15.55 6.55
C GLY A 46 13.06 -15.10 5.11
N THR A 47 11.83 -15.35 4.66
CA THR A 47 11.30 -14.94 3.34
C THR A 47 10.73 -13.52 3.32
N VAL A 48 10.65 -12.85 4.48
CA VAL A 48 10.05 -11.53 4.61
C VAL A 48 11.14 -10.45 4.59
N LYS A 49 10.91 -9.43 3.75
CA LYS A 49 11.64 -8.17 3.78
C LYS A 49 10.74 -7.12 4.42
N ALA A 50 11.16 -6.61 5.57
CA ALA A 50 10.44 -5.59 6.30
C ALA A 50 11.38 -4.49 6.75
N HIS A 51 10.87 -3.27 6.83
CA HIS A 51 11.55 -2.12 7.41
C HIS A 51 11.26 -2.09 8.90
N ARG A 52 12.29 -1.97 9.74
CA ARG A 52 12.11 -1.72 11.17
C ARG A 52 11.75 -0.26 11.40
N LEU A 53 10.48 0.05 11.17
CA LEU A 53 9.92 1.36 11.43
C LEU A 53 9.86 1.64 12.92
N LYS A 54 9.69 2.92 13.24
CA LYS A 54 9.53 3.41 14.60
C LYS A 54 8.19 4.11 14.81
N PHE A 55 7.38 4.17 13.76
CA PHE A 55 6.01 4.66 13.79
C PHE A 55 5.84 6.10 14.29
N ASN A 56 6.91 6.89 14.26
CA ASN A 56 6.88 8.34 14.30
C ASN A 56 7.81 8.91 13.22
N ILE A 57 7.47 10.09 12.68
CA ILE A 57 8.30 10.81 11.71
C ILE A 57 8.13 12.33 11.86
N PRO A 58 9.16 13.13 11.52
CA PRO A 58 9.02 14.58 11.35
C PRO A 58 7.90 14.91 10.39
N ALA A 59 7.02 15.82 10.79
CA ALA A 59 5.88 16.23 10.00
C ALA A 59 5.69 17.74 10.06
N ARG A 60 5.17 18.29 8.96
CA ARG A 60 5.02 19.72 8.79
C ARG A 60 3.94 20.21 9.74
N ASN A 61 4.29 21.20 10.56
CA ASN A 61 3.33 21.85 11.42
C ASN A 61 2.29 22.62 10.62
N GLY A 62 1.07 22.61 11.12
CA GLY A 62 -0.07 23.31 10.53
C GLY A 62 -1.19 22.34 10.14
N THR A 63 -2.04 22.82 9.25
CA THR A 63 -3.28 22.15 8.87
C THR A 63 -3.04 21.10 7.79
N TRP A 64 -3.51 19.90 8.06
CA TRP A 64 -3.55 18.76 7.15
C TRP A 64 -4.99 18.42 6.80
N GLN A 65 -5.17 17.94 5.58
CA GLN A 65 -6.45 17.53 5.06
C GLN A 65 -6.38 16.08 4.61
N ALA A 66 -7.40 15.30 4.96
CA ALA A 66 -7.54 13.91 4.56
C ALA A 66 -8.63 13.79 3.49
N PHE A 67 -8.35 12.98 2.47
CA PHE A 67 -9.24 12.74 1.34
C PHE A 67 -9.32 11.24 1.08
N GLN A 68 -10.54 10.79 0.79
CA GLN A 68 -10.75 9.44 0.31
C GLN A 68 -10.34 9.37 -1.15
N LEU A 69 -9.65 8.28 -1.48
CA LEU A 69 -9.47 7.82 -2.84
C LEU A 69 -10.55 6.79 -3.12
N VAL A 70 -11.28 6.99 -4.22
CA VAL A 70 -12.40 6.12 -4.61
C VAL A 70 -12.13 5.53 -5.98
N ASP A 71 -12.49 4.27 -6.12
CA ASP A 71 -12.64 3.67 -7.43
C ASP A 71 -13.73 4.42 -8.22
N ILE A 72 -13.43 4.80 -9.45
CA ILE A 72 -14.27 5.69 -10.27
C ILE A 72 -15.60 5.03 -10.65
N GLU A 73 -15.62 3.71 -10.82
CA GLU A 73 -16.81 2.98 -11.27
C GLU A 73 -17.73 2.61 -10.11
N THR A 74 -17.14 2.11 -9.02
CA THR A 74 -17.88 1.58 -7.88
C THR A 74 -18.10 2.60 -6.76
N GLU A 75 -17.38 3.72 -6.80
CA GLU A 75 -17.31 4.75 -5.75
C GLU A 75 -16.85 4.20 -4.38
N VAL A 76 -16.33 2.96 -4.34
CA VAL A 76 -15.81 2.34 -3.12
C VAL A 76 -14.47 2.96 -2.77
N VAL A 77 -14.25 3.20 -1.48
CA VAL A 77 -12.97 3.69 -0.95
C VAL A 77 -11.87 2.67 -1.22
N SER A 78 -10.92 3.03 -2.08
CA SER A 78 -9.76 2.20 -2.42
C SER A 78 -8.48 2.68 -1.71
N GLY A 79 -8.47 3.91 -1.19
CA GLY A 79 -7.31 4.44 -0.49
C GLY A 79 -7.58 5.79 0.16
N TRP A 80 -6.51 6.41 0.64
CA TRP A 80 -6.53 7.69 1.32
C TRP A 80 -5.31 8.51 0.93
N PHE A 81 -5.51 9.82 0.77
CA PHE A 81 -4.43 10.76 0.59
C PHE A 81 -4.57 11.90 1.60
N LEU A 82 -3.50 12.13 2.35
CA LEU A 82 -3.38 13.20 3.32
C LEU A 82 -2.31 14.16 2.83
N TRP A 83 -2.55 15.45 2.95
CA TRP A 83 -1.53 16.45 2.64
C TRP A 83 -1.66 17.67 3.52
N HIS A 84 -0.53 18.34 3.74
CA HIS A 84 -0.48 19.63 4.39
C HIS A 84 -1.01 20.73 3.45
N SER A 85 -1.78 21.68 3.99
CA SER A 85 -2.54 22.70 3.24
C SER A 85 -1.77 23.56 2.22
N ASP A 86 -0.44 23.62 2.30
CA ASP A 86 0.42 24.34 1.34
C ASP A 86 0.98 23.49 0.20
N VAL A 87 0.58 22.22 0.13
CA VAL A 87 1.03 21.28 -0.89
C VAL A 87 0.03 21.24 -2.04
N ASP A 88 0.53 21.24 -3.28
CA ASP A 88 -0.28 20.91 -4.45
C ASP A 88 -0.50 19.38 -4.48
N PRO A 89 -1.74 18.90 -4.21
CA PRO A 89 -1.99 17.47 -4.08
C PRO A 89 -1.78 16.70 -5.38
N GLY A 90 -2.06 17.32 -6.53
CA GLY A 90 -1.95 16.66 -7.83
C GLY A 90 -0.49 16.45 -8.23
N ARG A 91 0.37 17.46 -7.99
CA ARG A 91 1.82 17.31 -8.21
C ARG A 91 2.43 16.31 -7.25
N GLU A 92 2.00 16.34 -6.00
CA GLU A 92 2.58 15.50 -4.96
C GLU A 92 2.21 14.03 -5.12
N ILE A 93 0.94 13.72 -5.39
CA ILE A 93 0.53 12.33 -5.63
C ILE A 93 1.21 11.77 -6.88
N ALA A 94 1.32 12.56 -7.96
CA ALA A 94 2.04 12.15 -9.16
C ALA A 94 3.53 11.89 -8.89
N ARG A 95 4.17 12.71 -8.05
CA ARG A 95 5.56 12.48 -7.61
C ARG A 95 5.69 11.16 -6.86
N ILE A 96 4.85 10.93 -5.85
CA ILE A 96 4.88 9.71 -5.04
C ILE A 96 4.68 8.48 -5.92
N LEU A 97 3.65 8.47 -6.77
CA LEU A 97 3.33 7.33 -7.63
C LEU A 97 4.42 7.03 -8.67
N ARG A 98 5.09 8.06 -9.19
CA ARG A 98 6.25 7.89 -10.09
C ARG A 98 7.47 7.28 -9.38
N VAL A 99 7.68 7.63 -8.12
CA VAL A 99 8.85 7.19 -7.36
C VAL A 99 8.63 5.80 -6.76
N SER A 100 7.46 5.57 -6.18
CA SER A 100 7.06 4.35 -5.47
C SER A 100 5.53 4.22 -5.41
N GLY A 101 4.92 3.90 -6.55
CA GLY A 101 3.50 3.59 -6.68
C GLY A 101 3.12 2.21 -6.13
N SER A 102 1.99 1.68 -6.61
CA SER A 102 1.54 0.33 -6.22
C SER A 102 2.48 -0.74 -6.79
N PRO A 103 3.06 -1.63 -5.96
CA PRO A 103 3.87 -2.75 -6.45
C PRO A 103 3.16 -3.66 -7.45
N TYR A 104 1.82 -3.62 -7.48
CA TYR A 104 0.96 -4.40 -8.35
C TYR A 104 0.54 -3.65 -9.62
N GLU A 105 1.00 -2.41 -9.78
CA GLU A 105 0.89 -1.67 -11.04
C GLU A 105 2.24 -1.64 -11.77
N PRO A 106 2.20 -1.61 -13.12
CA PRO A 106 3.39 -1.41 -13.91
C PRO A 106 3.96 0.01 -13.73
N ASP A 107 5.24 0.18 -14.05
CA ASP A 107 6.02 1.41 -13.85
C ASP A 107 5.88 2.05 -12.46
N SER A 108 5.68 1.23 -11.43
CA SER A 108 5.46 1.68 -10.04
C SER A 108 6.73 2.15 -9.32
N GLY A 109 7.87 2.18 -10.01
CA GLY A 109 9.12 2.64 -9.44
C GLY A 109 9.68 1.68 -8.39
N SER A 110 10.16 2.22 -7.27
CA SER A 110 10.84 1.43 -6.24
C SER A 110 9.84 0.84 -5.25
N THR A 111 9.89 -0.48 -5.06
CA THR A 111 9.04 -1.17 -4.07
C THR A 111 9.65 -1.24 -2.68
N MET A 112 10.88 -0.75 -2.48
CA MET A 112 11.61 -0.76 -1.21
C MET A 112 12.32 0.57 -1.00
N ASN A 113 12.64 0.91 0.26
CA ASN A 113 13.46 2.07 0.55
C ASN A 113 14.87 1.89 -0.03
N ASN A 114 15.30 2.83 -0.86
CA ASN A 114 16.59 2.80 -1.53
C ASN A 114 17.11 4.24 -1.79
N GLU A 115 18.23 4.35 -2.52
CA GLU A 115 18.81 5.66 -2.84
C GLU A 115 17.86 6.58 -3.60
N LYS A 116 17.07 6.03 -4.53
CA LYS A 116 16.13 6.79 -5.36
C LYS A 116 14.98 7.33 -4.50
N THR A 117 14.36 6.49 -3.68
CA THR A 117 13.27 6.93 -2.80
C THR A 117 13.78 7.95 -1.79
N ARG A 118 14.99 7.77 -1.25
CA ARG A 118 15.65 8.75 -0.38
C ARG A 118 15.90 10.07 -1.09
N ALA A 119 16.50 10.05 -2.28
CA ALA A 119 16.81 11.25 -3.05
C ALA A 119 15.54 12.08 -3.31
N GLU A 120 14.47 11.41 -3.71
CA GLU A 120 13.16 12.01 -4.00
C GLU A 120 12.31 12.28 -2.76
N GLY A 121 12.79 11.96 -1.55
CA GLY A 121 12.05 12.21 -0.30
C GLY A 121 10.77 11.39 -0.17
N VAL A 122 10.80 10.11 -0.55
CA VAL A 122 9.68 9.18 -0.39
C VAL A 122 10.08 8.06 0.57
N LEU A 123 9.30 7.86 1.62
CA LEU A 123 9.41 6.70 2.51
C LEU A 123 8.41 5.63 2.08
N VAL A 124 8.92 4.42 1.86
CA VAL A 124 8.15 3.24 1.46
C VAL A 124 7.77 2.44 2.71
N ILE A 125 6.49 2.15 2.87
CA ILE A 125 5.93 1.28 3.90
C ILE A 125 5.08 0.19 3.20
N ASN A 126 5.47 -1.07 3.31
CA ASN A 126 4.84 -2.21 2.63
C ASN A 126 4.03 -3.08 3.57
N ARG A 127 3.34 -4.08 3.02
CA ARG A 127 2.47 -5.03 3.74
C ARG A 127 3.11 -5.65 5.00
N TYR A 128 4.41 -5.89 4.97
CA TYR A 128 5.17 -6.53 6.06
C TYR A 128 5.69 -5.55 7.11
N ASP A 129 5.52 -4.25 6.91
CA ASP A 129 6.03 -3.21 7.81
C ASP A 129 5.00 -2.84 8.90
N TRP A 130 3.79 -3.42 8.85
CA TRP A 130 2.66 -3.11 9.72
C TRP A 130 2.47 -4.09 10.87
N GLY A 131 1.43 -3.84 11.68
CA GLY A 131 1.19 -4.43 12.99
C GLY A 131 1.05 -5.94 13.10
N TYR A 132 0.74 -6.68 12.02
CA TYR A 132 0.77 -8.15 12.04
C TYR A 132 2.20 -8.70 12.23
N TYR A 133 3.17 -8.07 11.56
CA TYR A 133 4.58 -8.47 11.63
C TYR A 133 5.36 -7.67 12.69
N ASP A 134 4.75 -6.62 13.25
CA ASP A 134 5.27 -5.80 14.33
C ASP A 134 4.26 -5.70 15.49
N ALA A 135 4.42 -6.55 16.51
CA ALA A 135 3.53 -6.59 17.68
C ALA A 135 4.06 -5.79 18.89
N ARG A 136 5.07 -4.92 18.71
CA ARG A 136 5.67 -4.18 19.84
C ARG A 136 4.63 -3.29 20.52
N CYS A 137 4.73 -3.21 21.85
CA CYS A 137 3.84 -2.42 22.71
C CYS A 137 2.35 -2.80 22.64
N ARG A 138 1.98 -3.92 22.00
CA ARG A 138 0.59 -4.40 21.99
C ARG A 138 0.13 -4.78 23.40
N ASP A 139 0.92 -5.61 24.08
CA ASP A 139 0.61 -6.07 25.44
C ASP A 139 0.62 -4.90 26.44
N GLU A 140 1.63 -4.02 26.38
CA GLU A 140 1.71 -2.81 27.23
C GLU A 140 0.50 -1.89 27.06
N MET A 141 0.06 -1.66 25.80
CA MET A 141 -1.13 -0.86 25.51
C MET A 141 -2.40 -1.55 26.02
N ASP A 142 -2.49 -2.88 25.94
CA ASP A 142 -3.61 -3.66 26.45
C ASP A 142 -3.64 -3.69 27.98
N GLU A 143 -2.50 -3.74 28.64
CA GLU A 143 -2.40 -3.62 30.10
C GLU A 143 -2.80 -2.21 30.58
N GLU A 144 -2.32 -1.15 29.93
CA GLU A 144 -2.60 0.23 30.34
C GLU A 144 -4.04 0.68 30.04
N LEU A 145 -4.61 0.26 28.91
CA LEU A 145 -5.94 0.71 28.46
C LEU A 145 -7.05 -0.32 28.70
N GLY A 146 -6.72 -1.45 29.32
CA GLY A 146 -7.59 -2.61 29.42
C GLY A 146 -7.54 -3.49 28.15
N GLY A 147 -7.50 -4.80 28.35
CA GLY A 147 -7.41 -5.78 27.26
C GLY A 147 -8.63 -5.73 26.33
N PRO A 148 -8.54 -6.35 25.13
CA PRO A 148 -9.67 -6.40 24.21
C PRO A 148 -10.88 -7.03 24.90
N ASP A 149 -12.02 -6.34 24.85
CA ASP A 149 -13.29 -6.86 25.35
C ASP A 149 -13.61 -8.18 24.61
N PRO A 150 -13.67 -9.34 25.31
CA PRO A 150 -13.94 -10.62 24.69
C PRO A 150 -15.27 -10.64 23.92
N GLU A 151 -16.25 -9.82 24.32
CA GLU A 151 -17.56 -9.72 23.68
C GLU A 151 -17.54 -8.83 22.42
N ARG A 152 -16.50 -7.99 22.25
CA ARG A 152 -16.28 -7.17 21.04
C ARG A 152 -15.36 -7.83 20.01
N ARG A 153 -14.96 -9.08 20.20
CA ARG A 153 -14.43 -9.91 19.12
C ARG A 153 -15.55 -10.24 18.14
N THR A 154 -16.06 -9.24 17.43
CA THR A 154 -16.77 -9.49 16.17
C THR A 154 -15.77 -10.17 15.25
N ALA A 155 -16.13 -11.37 14.81
CA ALA A 155 -15.22 -12.33 14.21
C ALA A 155 -14.52 -11.88 12.92
N ASP A 156 -14.85 -10.73 12.31
CA ASP A 156 -14.48 -10.48 10.90
C ASP A 156 -13.98 -9.06 10.56
N VAL A 157 -13.63 -8.19 11.54
CA VAL A 157 -12.89 -6.95 11.20
C VAL A 157 -11.44 -7.13 11.62
N GLU A 158 -10.64 -7.72 10.74
CA GLU A 158 -9.20 -7.67 10.91
C GLU A 158 -8.76 -6.20 11.05
N PHE A 159 -7.97 -5.89 12.08
CA PHE A 159 -7.20 -4.64 12.17
C PHE A 159 -6.23 -4.45 10.95
N SER A 160 -6.24 -5.38 9.99
CA SER A 160 -5.50 -5.33 8.73
C SER A 160 -6.04 -4.29 7.73
N GLU A 161 -7.23 -3.73 7.90
CA GLU A 161 -7.83 -2.79 6.93
C GLU A 161 -7.58 -1.31 7.20
N SER A 162 -7.09 -0.96 8.40
CA SER A 162 -7.07 0.43 8.87
C SER A 162 -5.73 0.85 9.44
N VAL A 163 -5.44 2.15 9.34
CA VAL A 163 -4.32 2.82 10.00
C VAL A 163 -4.72 4.23 10.43
N GLY A 164 -4.10 4.73 11.49
CA GLY A 164 -4.23 6.11 11.93
C GLY A 164 -2.99 6.94 11.61
N VAL A 165 -3.19 8.25 11.55
CA VAL A 165 -2.15 9.28 11.60
C VAL A 165 -2.58 10.32 12.63
N VAL A 166 -1.70 10.67 13.56
CA VAL A 166 -2.01 11.58 14.67
C VAL A 166 -0.79 12.41 15.06
N ASP A 167 -1.00 13.63 15.53
CA ASP A 167 0.04 14.44 16.16
C ASP A 167 0.72 13.67 17.31
N TYR A 168 2.04 13.74 17.36
CA TYR A 168 2.86 13.00 18.33
C TYR A 168 2.46 13.29 19.79
N ALA A 169 2.17 14.55 20.14
CA ALA A 169 1.81 14.93 21.51
C ALA A 169 0.44 14.40 21.94
N GLN A 170 -0.44 14.11 20.98
CA GLN A 170 -1.80 13.60 21.21
C GLN A 170 -1.92 12.09 20.93
N ALA A 171 -0.84 11.41 20.58
CA ALA A 171 -0.89 10.02 20.12
C ALA A 171 -1.52 9.07 21.15
N LYS A 172 -1.10 9.14 22.43
CA LYS A 172 -1.61 8.25 23.48
C LYS A 172 -3.09 8.49 23.80
N SER A 173 -3.47 9.75 23.98
CA SER A 173 -4.86 10.14 24.27
C SER A 173 -5.78 9.73 23.12
N GLN A 174 -5.33 9.89 21.88
CA GLN A 174 -6.10 9.53 20.71
C GLN A 174 -6.22 8.01 20.52
N VAL A 175 -5.15 7.24 20.78
CA VAL A 175 -5.21 5.77 20.77
C VAL A 175 -6.24 5.27 21.79
N ALA A 176 -6.25 5.82 23.01
CA ALA A 176 -7.24 5.48 24.02
C ALA A 176 -8.68 5.79 23.55
N ALA A 177 -8.87 6.93 22.88
CA ALA A 177 -10.17 7.32 22.33
C ALA A 177 -10.63 6.41 21.19
N TRP A 178 -9.75 6.03 20.26
CA TRP A 178 -10.09 5.14 19.15
C TRP A 178 -10.33 3.70 19.61
N LYS A 179 -9.60 3.21 20.63
CA LYS A 179 -9.75 1.83 21.15
C LYS A 179 -11.16 1.52 21.64
N VAL A 180 -11.86 2.50 22.20
CA VAL A 180 -13.23 2.31 22.73
C VAL A 180 -14.33 2.49 21.68
N GLN A 181 -14.00 3.06 20.52
CA GLN A 181 -14.92 3.24 19.39
C GLN A 181 -15.01 1.94 18.57
N SER A 182 -16.17 1.67 17.96
CA SER A 182 -16.26 0.58 16.98
C SER A 182 -15.40 0.92 15.76
N PRO A 183 -14.74 -0.06 15.12
CA PRO A 183 -13.90 0.18 13.94
C PRO A 183 -14.59 0.98 12.82
N ASP A 184 -15.90 0.76 12.62
CA ASP A 184 -16.72 1.48 11.63
C ASP A 184 -17.03 2.94 12.00
N ARG A 185 -16.74 3.36 13.24
CA ARG A 185 -17.04 4.70 13.78
C ARG A 185 -15.80 5.48 14.19
N GLN A 186 -14.61 4.94 13.95
CA GLN A 186 -13.37 5.66 14.18
C GLN A 186 -13.27 6.79 13.15
N CYS A 187 -13.54 8.02 13.60
CA CYS A 187 -13.54 9.22 12.78
C CYS A 187 -12.28 10.06 13.02
N GLY A 188 -12.04 11.02 12.12
CA GLY A 188 -11.05 12.06 12.33
C GLY A 188 -11.39 12.96 13.53
N CYS A 189 -10.34 13.49 14.17
CA CYS A 189 -10.39 14.51 15.21
C CYS A 189 -9.46 15.67 14.83
N GLU A 190 -9.41 16.70 15.67
CA GLU A 190 -8.52 17.84 15.43
C GLU A 190 -7.04 17.46 15.44
N ALA A 191 -6.67 16.36 16.09
CA ALA A 191 -5.29 15.91 16.23
C ALA A 191 -4.86 14.81 15.25
N GLY A 192 -5.79 14.22 14.51
CA GLY A 192 -5.48 13.07 13.66
C GLY A 192 -6.66 12.49 12.91
N VAL A 193 -6.37 11.53 12.03
CA VAL A 193 -7.37 10.85 11.21
C VAL A 193 -7.18 9.33 11.30
N TRP A 194 -8.31 8.63 11.39
CA TRP A 194 -8.34 7.19 11.24
C TRP A 194 -8.85 6.84 9.84
N MET A 195 -8.14 5.96 9.15
CA MET A 195 -8.35 5.67 7.74
C MET A 195 -8.56 4.19 7.55
N ARG A 196 -9.67 3.84 6.90
CA ARG A 196 -10.06 2.47 6.61
C ARG A 196 -10.25 2.27 5.12
N ILE A 197 -9.73 1.17 4.59
CA ILE A 197 -10.02 0.71 3.24
C ILE A 197 -10.81 -0.60 3.39
N PRO A 198 -12.11 -0.63 3.06
CA PRO A 198 -12.92 -1.84 3.21
C PRO A 198 -12.38 -3.01 2.36
N VAL A 199 -12.34 -4.22 2.93
CA VAL A 199 -11.92 -5.46 2.24
C VAL A 199 -10.48 -5.34 1.69
N ALA A 200 -9.63 -4.57 2.38
CA ALA A 200 -8.28 -4.30 1.91
C ALA A 200 -7.33 -5.45 2.20
N GLU A 201 -6.76 -6.01 1.14
CA GLU A 201 -5.58 -6.85 1.23
C GLU A 201 -4.31 -6.03 1.00
N TYR A 202 -3.26 -6.35 1.77
CA TYR A 202 -1.93 -5.75 1.64
C TYR A 202 -1.91 -4.22 1.81
N LYS A 203 -1.84 -3.76 3.06
CA LYS A 203 -1.65 -2.34 3.39
C LYS A 203 -0.34 -1.79 2.85
N ILE A 204 -0.41 -0.64 2.21
CA ILE A 204 0.76 0.05 1.65
C ILE A 204 0.67 1.54 1.99
N GLY A 205 1.77 2.11 2.44
CA GLY A 205 1.89 3.52 2.82
C GLY A 205 3.08 4.17 2.12
N ARG A 206 2.92 5.43 1.73
CA ARG A 206 4.00 6.26 1.17
C ARG A 206 3.95 7.64 1.82
N PHE A 207 5.00 8.02 2.53
CA PHE A 207 5.14 9.41 2.99
C PHE A 207 5.97 10.19 1.98
N GLY A 208 5.47 11.38 1.61
CA GLY A 208 6.23 12.38 0.88
C GLY A 208 6.84 13.41 1.83
N PHE A 209 8.12 13.69 1.63
CA PHE A 209 8.91 14.65 2.37
C PHE A 209 9.31 15.81 1.46
N ASN A 210 9.37 17.00 2.05
CA ASN A 210 9.87 18.19 1.41
C ASN A 210 11.41 18.24 1.45
N ASP A 211 12.00 19.31 0.91
CA ASP A 211 13.46 19.48 0.85
C ASP A 211 14.10 19.52 2.25
N ASP A 212 13.37 20.05 3.25
CA ASP A 212 13.78 20.07 4.66
C ASP A 212 13.65 18.71 5.37
N ARG A 213 13.25 17.67 4.63
CA ARG A 213 13.07 16.31 5.14
C ARG A 213 12.00 16.19 6.22
N VAL A 214 10.95 16.98 6.08
CA VAL A 214 9.74 16.97 6.90
C VAL A 214 8.58 16.42 6.08
N ALA A 215 7.83 15.46 6.62
CA ALA A 215 6.69 14.87 5.94
C ALA A 215 5.60 15.94 5.73
N HIS A 216 5.03 15.98 4.52
CA HIS A 216 3.98 16.93 4.15
C HIS A 216 2.83 16.25 3.38
N SER A 217 2.94 14.95 3.13
CA SER A 217 1.92 14.14 2.50
C SER A 217 2.02 12.67 2.94
N PHE A 218 0.91 11.96 2.87
CA PHE A 218 0.84 10.53 3.10
C PHE A 218 -0.19 9.91 2.14
N LEU A 219 0.20 8.85 1.45
CA LEU A 219 -0.65 8.06 0.57
C LEU A 219 -0.79 6.67 1.18
N PHE A 220 -2.02 6.27 1.52
CA PHE A 220 -2.36 4.98 2.07
C PHE A 220 -3.30 4.22 1.13
N PHE A 221 -2.95 2.99 0.77
CA PHE A 221 -3.67 2.21 -0.22
C PHE A 221 -3.47 0.71 -0.01
N SER A 222 -4.16 -0.11 -0.80
CA SER A 222 -4.13 -1.57 -0.72
C SER A 222 -3.54 -2.20 -1.99
N GLY A 223 -3.27 -3.51 -1.97
CA GLY A 223 -2.85 -4.25 -3.15
C GLY A 223 -3.85 -4.17 -4.31
N GLY A 224 -5.14 -4.04 -3.98
CA GLY A 224 -6.23 -3.87 -4.95
C GLY A 224 -6.44 -2.44 -5.45
N THR A 225 -5.61 -1.47 -5.05
CA THR A 225 -5.75 -0.09 -5.53
C THR A 225 -5.11 0.08 -6.91
N HIS A 226 -5.93 0.37 -7.92
CA HIS A 226 -5.49 0.71 -9.26
C HIS A 226 -5.62 2.21 -9.50
N PHE A 227 -4.49 2.93 -9.55
CA PHE A 227 -4.45 4.39 -9.69
C PHE A 227 -4.92 4.88 -11.07
N THR A 228 -4.99 4.00 -12.06
CA THR A 228 -5.63 4.26 -13.37
C THR A 228 -7.16 4.24 -13.34
N GLN A 229 -7.75 3.69 -12.28
CA GLN A 229 -9.21 3.63 -12.04
C GLN A 229 -9.62 4.34 -10.75
N THR A 230 -8.67 4.88 -10.01
CA THR A 230 -8.91 5.56 -8.73
C THR A 230 -8.79 7.07 -8.91
N SER A 231 -9.65 7.82 -8.24
CA SER A 231 -9.63 9.28 -8.19
C SER A 231 -9.81 9.80 -6.76
N LEU A 232 -9.61 11.10 -6.54
CA LEU A 232 -10.03 11.76 -5.30
C LEU A 232 -11.57 11.78 -5.25
N ALA A 233 -12.16 11.55 -4.08
CA ALA A 233 -13.60 11.68 -3.89
C ALA A 233 -14.13 13.03 -4.41
N GLY A 234 -15.19 12.99 -5.22
CA GLY A 234 -15.76 14.15 -5.91
C GLY A 234 -15.07 14.54 -7.22
N HIS A 235 -14.13 13.72 -7.70
CA HIS A 235 -13.53 13.81 -9.03
C HIS A 235 -13.84 12.56 -9.86
N SER A 236 -13.61 12.66 -11.16
CA SER A 236 -13.67 11.54 -12.11
C SER A 236 -12.37 11.33 -12.88
N ARG A 237 -11.34 12.15 -12.62
CA ARG A 237 -10.05 12.01 -13.29
C ARG A 237 -9.18 10.99 -12.55
N PRO A 238 -8.69 9.93 -13.22
CA PRO A 238 -7.75 8.99 -12.64
C PRO A 238 -6.47 9.65 -12.13
N LEU A 239 -5.87 9.05 -11.10
CA LEU A 239 -4.60 9.50 -10.52
C LEU A 239 -3.38 9.14 -11.38
N ARG A 240 -3.49 8.09 -12.20
CA ARG A 240 -2.52 7.75 -13.27
C ARG A 240 -3.23 7.65 -14.60
N GLU A 241 -2.52 8.04 -15.65
CA GLU A 241 -2.95 7.71 -17.01
C GLU A 241 -2.66 6.22 -17.27
N PRO A 242 -3.52 5.52 -18.02
CA PRO A 242 -3.22 4.18 -18.51
C PRO A 242 -1.88 4.19 -19.23
N GLU A 243 -1.09 3.13 -19.07
CA GLU A 243 0.15 3.00 -19.82
C GLU A 243 -0.10 3.07 -21.32
N THR A 244 0.81 3.74 -22.01
CA THR A 244 0.79 3.88 -23.46
C THR A 244 0.95 2.51 -24.12
N ASP A 245 -0.12 2.07 -24.79
CA ASP A 245 -0.28 1.18 -25.94
C ASP A 245 0.71 0.05 -26.28
N VAL A 246 2.00 0.03 -25.94
CA VAL A 246 2.95 -0.91 -26.54
C VAL A 246 2.74 -2.34 -26.04
N GLU A 247 2.52 -2.54 -24.76
CA GLU A 247 2.28 -3.87 -24.18
C GLU A 247 0.85 -4.31 -24.44
N SER A 248 -0.10 -3.40 -24.32
CA SER A 248 -1.47 -3.60 -24.77
C SER A 248 -1.54 -3.95 -26.26
N ARG A 249 -0.73 -3.34 -27.12
CA ARG A 249 -0.60 -3.71 -28.54
C ARG A 249 -0.03 -5.10 -28.69
N LYS A 250 1.02 -5.50 -27.96
CA LYS A 250 1.53 -6.88 -28.05
C LYS A 250 0.48 -7.92 -27.65
N VAL A 251 -0.31 -7.64 -26.62
CA VAL A 251 -1.43 -8.49 -26.21
C VAL A 251 -2.54 -8.47 -27.26
N SER A 252 -2.89 -7.29 -27.80
CA SER A 252 -3.87 -7.13 -28.89
C SER A 252 -3.43 -7.89 -30.13
N ASP A 253 -2.21 -7.67 -30.62
CA ASP A 253 -1.59 -8.35 -31.76
C ASP A 253 -1.60 -9.88 -31.55
N PHE A 254 -1.28 -10.34 -30.34
CA PHE A 254 -1.35 -11.76 -30.01
C PHE A 254 -2.79 -12.29 -30.10
N LEU A 255 -3.77 -11.60 -29.54
CA LEU A 255 -5.17 -12.00 -29.56
C LEU A 255 -5.74 -11.96 -30.98
N GLU A 256 -5.45 -10.91 -31.75
CA GLU A 256 -5.82 -10.76 -33.16
C GLU A 256 -5.23 -11.88 -34.02
N SER A 257 -3.99 -12.27 -33.77
CA SER A 257 -3.36 -13.40 -34.50
C SER A 257 -4.06 -14.74 -34.28
N ARG A 258 -4.86 -14.87 -33.21
CA ARG A 258 -5.60 -16.08 -32.84
C ARG A 258 -7.10 -15.99 -33.12
N ALA A 259 -7.63 -14.78 -33.25
CA ALA A 259 -9.01 -14.53 -33.67
C ALA A 259 -9.13 -14.75 -35.19
N THR A 260 -9.35 -16.00 -35.61
CA THR A 260 -9.52 -16.39 -37.01
C THR A 260 -10.74 -15.74 -37.67
N GLY A 261 -10.60 -14.50 -38.15
CA GLY A 261 -11.58 -13.80 -38.96
C GLY A 261 -12.79 -13.22 -38.22
N GLN A 262 -12.80 -13.21 -36.88
CA GLN A 262 -13.82 -12.52 -36.09
C GLN A 262 -13.26 -11.20 -35.56
N SER A 263 -13.88 -10.08 -35.94
CA SER A 263 -13.61 -8.78 -35.34
C SER A 263 -14.23 -8.78 -33.94
N VAL A 264 -13.41 -9.12 -32.95
CA VAL A 264 -13.75 -8.93 -31.54
C VAL A 264 -13.36 -7.50 -31.20
N VAL A 265 -14.20 -6.78 -30.45
CA VAL A 265 -13.83 -5.48 -29.87
C VAL A 265 -12.84 -5.78 -28.75
N ILE A 266 -11.56 -5.86 -29.10
CA ILE A 266 -10.48 -6.34 -28.23
C ILE A 266 -10.05 -5.25 -27.22
N GLU A 267 -10.22 -3.97 -27.58
CA GLU A 267 -9.71 -2.83 -26.80
C GLU A 267 -10.20 -2.79 -25.34
N GLU A 268 -11.45 -3.15 -25.07
CA GLU A 268 -12.04 -3.04 -23.72
C GLU A 268 -11.44 -4.05 -22.73
N PHE A 269 -10.97 -5.22 -23.20
CA PHE A 269 -10.49 -6.32 -22.34
C PHE A 269 -8.98 -6.49 -22.33
N VAL A 270 -8.25 -5.92 -23.30
CA VAL A 270 -6.78 -6.07 -23.41
C VAL A 270 -6.06 -5.62 -22.16
N SER A 271 -6.45 -4.47 -21.60
CA SER A 271 -5.82 -3.96 -20.37
C SER A 271 -6.04 -4.91 -19.20
N GLY A 272 -7.25 -5.45 -19.05
CA GLY A 272 -7.57 -6.45 -18.04
C GLY A 272 -6.75 -7.73 -18.20
N ILE A 273 -6.65 -8.26 -19.44
CA ILE A 273 -5.86 -9.46 -19.73
C ILE A 273 -4.37 -9.22 -19.44
N ALA A 274 -3.82 -8.09 -19.89
CA ALA A 274 -2.42 -7.74 -19.63
C ALA A 274 -2.14 -7.67 -18.12
N ARG A 275 -3.04 -7.08 -17.34
CA ARG A 275 -2.95 -7.01 -15.88
C ARG A 275 -3.00 -8.38 -15.23
N VAL A 276 -3.93 -9.24 -15.62
CA VAL A 276 -4.02 -10.62 -15.09
C VAL A 276 -2.74 -11.39 -15.40
N VAL A 277 -2.21 -11.27 -16.62
CA VAL A 277 -0.94 -11.91 -16.99
C VAL A 277 0.22 -11.36 -16.15
N ALA A 278 0.31 -10.05 -15.97
CA ALA A 278 1.34 -9.41 -15.16
C ALA A 278 1.25 -9.84 -13.69
N TYR A 279 0.04 -9.90 -13.12
CA TYR A 279 -0.23 -10.37 -11.76
C TYR A 279 0.22 -11.82 -11.59
N LEU A 280 -0.26 -12.74 -12.44
CA LEU A 280 0.07 -14.16 -12.37
C LEU A 280 1.59 -14.40 -12.52
N ILE A 281 2.25 -13.68 -13.42
CA ILE A 281 3.71 -13.78 -13.59
C ILE A 281 4.43 -13.23 -12.36
N SER A 282 3.95 -12.14 -11.77
CA SER A 282 4.55 -11.53 -10.57
C SER A 282 4.46 -12.48 -9.37
N GLU A 283 3.31 -13.11 -9.14
CA GLU A 283 3.13 -14.11 -8.08
C GLU A 283 4.09 -15.29 -8.29
N VAL A 284 4.14 -15.86 -9.49
CA VAL A 284 5.07 -16.95 -9.80
C VAL A 284 6.52 -16.52 -9.56
N LEU A 285 6.93 -15.35 -10.03
CA LEU A 285 8.31 -14.86 -9.87
C LEU A 285 8.65 -14.55 -8.42
N GLU A 286 7.71 -14.04 -7.62
CA GLU A 286 7.89 -13.81 -6.20
C GLU A 286 8.18 -15.12 -5.47
N VAL A 287 7.31 -16.12 -5.63
CA VAL A 287 7.48 -17.41 -4.97
C VAL A 287 8.70 -18.17 -5.53
N SER A 288 9.01 -18.02 -6.82
CA SER A 288 10.21 -18.62 -7.44
C SER A 288 11.52 -17.96 -6.98
N SER A 289 11.51 -16.64 -6.80
CA SER A 289 12.64 -15.93 -6.19
C SER A 289 12.90 -16.46 -4.79
N ASN A 290 11.85 -16.76 -4.03
CA ASN A 290 11.97 -17.36 -2.70
C ASN A 290 12.63 -18.75 -2.77
N ALA A 291 12.20 -19.61 -3.69
CA ALA A 291 12.81 -20.93 -3.89
C ALA A 291 14.29 -20.86 -4.30
N ALA A 292 14.65 -19.92 -5.18
CA ALA A 292 16.03 -19.68 -5.59
C ALA A 292 16.92 -19.27 -4.41
N ILE A 293 16.41 -18.37 -3.56
CA ILE A 293 17.11 -17.89 -2.36
C ILE A 293 17.28 -19.02 -1.34
N CYS A 294 16.24 -19.84 -1.10
CA CYS A 294 16.32 -21.01 -0.23
C CYS A 294 17.39 -22.00 -0.70
N SER A 295 17.64 -22.05 -2.01
CA SER A 295 18.69 -22.86 -2.63
C SER A 295 20.05 -22.16 -2.69
N GLN A 296 20.22 -21.02 -2.00
CA GLN A 296 21.42 -20.17 -2.00
C GLN A 296 21.83 -19.69 -3.41
N ARG A 297 20.86 -19.47 -4.29
CA ARG A 297 21.07 -18.95 -5.65
C ARG A 297 20.57 -17.51 -5.78
N TYR A 298 21.28 -16.72 -6.59
CA TYR A 298 20.91 -15.33 -6.89
C TYR A 298 19.99 -15.18 -8.10
N GLY A 299 19.86 -16.22 -8.93
CA GLY A 299 19.02 -16.22 -10.11
C GLY A 299 17.98 -17.33 -10.03
N ILE A 300 16.76 -17.02 -10.49
CA ILE A 300 15.68 -17.99 -10.65
C ILE A 300 16.05 -18.95 -11.78
N VAL A 301 15.99 -20.25 -11.52
CA VAL A 301 16.10 -21.30 -12.54
C VAL A 301 14.76 -22.04 -12.71
N PRO A 302 14.58 -22.82 -13.79
CA PRO A 302 13.30 -23.52 -14.03
C PRO A 302 12.86 -24.45 -12.89
N ALA A 303 13.81 -24.99 -12.10
CA ALA A 303 13.48 -25.80 -10.93
C ALA A 303 12.78 -24.98 -9.83
N ASP A 304 13.16 -23.71 -9.65
CA ASP A 304 12.56 -22.80 -8.67
C ASP A 304 11.11 -22.47 -9.08
N ILE A 305 10.87 -22.23 -10.37
CA ILE A 305 9.52 -22.01 -10.90
C ILE A 305 8.63 -23.23 -10.67
N ARG A 306 9.14 -24.42 -10.98
CA ARG A 306 8.38 -25.66 -10.79
C ARG A 306 8.03 -25.90 -9.34
N ILE A 307 9.00 -25.85 -8.42
CA ILE A 307 8.72 -26.11 -7.02
C ILE A 307 7.73 -25.09 -6.45
N SER A 308 7.83 -23.83 -6.85
CA SER A 308 6.92 -22.78 -6.42
C SER A 308 5.50 -23.00 -6.92
N VAL A 309 5.33 -23.32 -8.21
CA VAL A 309 4.01 -23.62 -8.78
C VAL A 309 3.42 -24.91 -8.19
N TYR A 310 4.19 -25.97 -7.97
CA TYR A 310 3.67 -27.21 -7.37
C TYR A 310 3.28 -27.07 -5.89
N SER A 311 3.98 -26.21 -5.16
CA SER A 311 3.77 -26.06 -3.71
C SER A 311 2.59 -25.15 -3.39
N ASP A 312 2.12 -24.38 -4.38
CA ASP A 312 1.00 -23.45 -4.24
C ASP A 312 -0.22 -24.00 -5.02
N PRO A 313 -1.29 -24.45 -4.33
CA PRO A 313 -2.45 -25.04 -4.99
C PRO A 313 -3.16 -24.11 -5.97
N GLU A 314 -3.16 -22.79 -5.72
CA GLU A 314 -3.83 -21.81 -6.57
C GLU A 314 -3.02 -21.59 -7.85
N LEU A 315 -1.70 -21.42 -7.72
CA LEU A 315 -0.82 -21.32 -8.88
C LEU A 315 -0.79 -22.63 -9.68
N TYR A 316 -0.80 -23.79 -8.99
CA TYR A 316 -0.85 -25.08 -9.66
C TYR A 316 -2.09 -25.21 -10.53
N ASP A 317 -3.27 -24.86 -9.99
CA ASP A 317 -4.53 -24.99 -10.74
C ASP A 317 -4.52 -24.17 -12.04
N VAL A 318 -3.94 -22.97 -12.00
CA VAL A 318 -3.79 -22.08 -13.16
C VAL A 318 -2.75 -22.58 -14.17
N PHE A 319 -1.60 -23.09 -13.70
CA PHE A 319 -0.45 -23.39 -14.56
C PHE A 319 -0.25 -24.86 -14.91
N GLN A 320 -1.02 -25.80 -14.33
CA GLN A 320 -0.87 -27.25 -14.55
C GLN A 320 -0.98 -27.69 -16.02
N TYR A 321 -1.56 -26.87 -16.90
CA TYR A 321 -1.65 -27.16 -18.34
C TYR A 321 -0.60 -26.44 -19.19
N SER A 322 0.31 -25.67 -18.57
CA SER A 322 1.36 -24.94 -19.27
C SER A 322 2.46 -25.87 -19.80
N THR A 323 2.63 -25.92 -21.12
CA THR A 323 3.71 -26.69 -21.76
C THR A 323 5.12 -26.25 -21.30
N VAL A 324 5.27 -25.00 -20.86
CA VAL A 324 6.53 -24.46 -20.34
C VAL A 324 6.85 -25.04 -18.97
N LEU A 325 5.84 -25.23 -18.11
CA LEU A 325 6.01 -25.83 -16.79
C LEU A 325 6.56 -27.26 -16.89
N TRP A 326 6.05 -28.02 -17.87
CA TRP A 326 6.41 -29.42 -18.12
C TRP A 326 7.63 -29.61 -19.03
N LYS A 327 8.24 -28.53 -19.51
CA LYS A 327 9.38 -28.64 -20.45
C LYS A 327 10.60 -29.28 -19.77
N GLY A 328 11.14 -30.33 -20.38
CA GLY A 328 12.28 -31.10 -19.87
C GLY A 328 11.91 -32.28 -18.97
N HIS A 329 10.65 -32.74 -19.01
CA HIS A 329 10.14 -33.96 -18.38
C HIS A 329 10.02 -35.16 -19.35
N GLU A 330 10.59 -35.03 -20.56
CA GLU A 330 10.71 -36.13 -21.55
C GLU A 330 11.99 -36.96 -21.33
#